data_AF-A0AA39AIP1-F1
#
_entry.id   AF-A0AA39AIP1-F1
#
_cell.length_a   1.000
_cell.length_b   1.000
_cell.length_c   1.000
_cell.angle_alpha   90.00
_cell.angle_beta   90.00
_cell.angle_gamma   90.00
#
_symmetry.space_group_name_H-M   'P 1'
#
loop_
_entity.id
_entity.type
_entity.pdbx_description
1 polymer ?
#
loop_
_entity_poly.entity_id
_entity_poly.type
_entity_poly.pdbx_seq_one_letter_code
_entity_poly.pdbx_strand_id
1 'polypeptide(L)'
;MGHLVTPSFGFVVGDGKKVGFWKDKWCGTIPLCEAFPSLYVLASYKEAWVNEVWTAEGERGGSWNLCFNRPFNDWELEEVERLFCCLEGKKVRVDEEDMVRWMDSKDGVFSVKSLYKTMQPVSLVS
;
A
#
# COMPACT_ATOMS: atom_id res chain seq x y z
N MET A 1 -9.61 30.60 1.59
CA MET A 1 -9.61 29.30 2.29
C MET A 1 -8.30 28.61 1.95
N GLY A 2 -7.48 28.26 2.94
CA GLY A 2 -6.22 27.56 2.69
C GLY A 2 -6.49 26.11 2.36
N HIS A 3 -6.14 25.65 1.16
CA HIS A 3 -6.04 24.23 0.90
C HIS A 3 -4.81 23.71 1.66
N LEU A 4 -5.03 22.85 2.67
CA LEU A 4 -3.94 22.03 3.17
C LEU A 4 -3.55 21.09 2.04
N VAL A 5 -2.43 21.37 1.39
CA VAL A 5 -1.76 20.39 0.56
C VAL A 5 -1.02 19.47 1.50
N THR A 6 -1.69 18.39 1.93
CA THR A 6 -1.00 17.30 2.64
C THR A 6 -0.17 16.55 1.62
N PRO A 7 1.16 16.54 1.74
CA PRO A 7 1.97 15.76 0.82
C PRO A 7 1.63 14.28 0.89
N SER A 8 1.58 13.64 -0.27
CA SER A 8 1.25 12.21 -0.34
C SER A 8 2.53 11.39 -0.15
N PHE A 9 2.60 10.69 0.98
CA PHE A 9 3.63 9.70 1.24
C PHE A 9 3.09 8.29 0.98
N GLY A 10 3.97 7.40 0.53
CA GLY A 10 3.75 5.97 0.44
C GLY A 10 4.92 5.21 1.04
N PHE A 11 4.85 3.89 0.96
CA PHE A 11 5.86 3.00 1.53
C PHE A 11 6.42 2.06 0.48
N VAL A 12 7.69 1.73 0.62
CA VAL A 12 8.37 0.67 -0.12
C VAL A 12 8.68 -0.43 0.89
N VAL A 13 8.14 -1.61 0.65
CA VAL A 13 8.32 -2.76 1.55
C VAL A 13 9.72 -3.32 1.39
N GLY A 14 10.45 -3.38 2.51
CA GLY A 14 11.66 -4.17 2.73
C GLY A 14 11.29 -5.38 3.58
N ASP A 15 11.62 -5.30 4.87
CA ASP A 15 11.37 -6.35 5.87
C ASP A 15 9.92 -6.43 6.36
N GLY A 16 9.08 -5.45 6.01
CA GLY A 16 7.64 -5.43 6.23
C GLY A 16 7.22 -5.23 7.68
N LYS A 17 8.14 -4.86 8.59
CA LYS A 17 7.86 -4.72 10.04
C LYS A 17 7.24 -3.38 10.43
N LYS A 18 7.27 -2.40 9.52
CA LYS A 18 6.81 -1.02 9.76
C LYS A 18 5.76 -0.56 8.75
N VAL A 19 5.32 -1.45 7.86
CA VAL A 19 4.30 -1.17 6.85
C VAL A 19 3.08 -2.02 7.14
N GLY A 20 1.96 -1.37 7.42
CA GLY A 20 0.67 -2.01 7.62
C GLY A 20 0.10 -2.51 6.29
N PHE A 21 -0.24 -3.79 6.21
CA PHE A 21 -0.71 -4.42 4.98
C PHE A 21 -1.95 -3.70 4.42
N TRP A 22 -2.95 -3.44 5.27
CA TRP A 22 -4.22 -2.87 4.81
C TRP A 22 -4.20 -1.34 4.70
N LYS A 23 -3.54 -0.66 5.64
CA LYS A 23 -3.72 0.77 5.88
C LYS A 23 -2.67 1.66 5.24
N ASP A 24 -1.52 1.12 4.88
CA ASP A 24 -0.45 1.91 4.28
C ASP A 24 -0.47 1.85 2.76
N LYS A 25 0.01 2.93 2.13
CA LYS A 25 0.13 3.07 0.67
C LYS A 25 1.42 2.42 0.16
N TRP A 26 1.47 1.09 0.18
CA TRP A 26 2.64 0.33 -0.30
C TRP A 26 2.38 -0.48 -1.57
N CYS A 27 1.10 -0.72 -1.87
CA CYS A 27 0.63 -1.49 -3.03
C CYS A 27 -0.14 -0.62 -4.03
N GLY A 28 0.36 0.58 -4.33
CA GLY A 28 -0.28 1.55 -5.21
C GLY A 28 -0.31 2.95 -4.62
N THR A 29 -1.28 3.77 -5.03
CA THR A 29 -1.44 5.16 -4.58
C THR A 29 -2.42 5.33 -3.43
N ILE A 30 -3.25 4.32 -3.17
CA ILE A 30 -4.23 4.27 -2.07
C ILE A 30 -4.00 3.01 -1.23
N PRO A 31 -4.37 3.01 0.06
CA PRO A 31 -4.32 1.82 0.91
C PRO A 31 -5.18 0.67 0.38
N LEU A 32 -4.81 -0.57 0.70
CA LEU A 32 -5.59 -1.75 0.30
C LEU A 32 -6.98 -1.79 0.96
N CYS A 33 -7.15 -1.21 2.15
CA CYS A 33 -8.47 -1.12 2.79
C CYS A 33 -9.44 -0.18 2.07
N GLU A 34 -8.93 0.81 1.34
CA GLU A 34 -9.73 1.69 0.50
C GLU A 34 -9.98 1.07 -0.88
N ALA A 35 -8.99 0.37 -1.43
CA ALA A 35 -9.10 -0.30 -2.73
C ALA A 35 -10.00 -1.55 -2.70
N PHE A 36 -10.01 -2.29 -1.58
CA PHE A 36 -10.73 -3.55 -1.39
C PHE A 36 -11.55 -3.53 -0.09
N PRO A 37 -12.55 -2.63 0.04
CA PRO A 37 -13.28 -2.42 1.29
C PRO A 37 -14.03 -3.68 1.75
N SER A 38 -14.58 -4.45 0.80
CA SER A 38 -15.29 -5.70 1.08
C SER A 38 -14.38 -6.74 1.73
N LEU A 39 -13.16 -6.91 1.20
CA LEU A 39 -12.17 -7.84 1.76
C LEU A 39 -11.63 -7.35 3.10
N TYR A 40 -11.43 -6.04 3.25
CA TYR A 40 -10.98 -5.45 4.52
C TYR A 40 -11.96 -5.69 5.67
N VAL A 41 -13.27 -5.56 5.43
CA VAL A 41 -14.29 -5.90 6.44
C VAL A 41 -14.15 -7.35 6.89
N LEU A 42 -13.86 -8.25 5.96
CA LEU A 42 -13.70 -9.69 6.21
C LEU A 42 -12.35 -10.07 6.81
N ALA A 43 -11.32 -9.23 6.66
CA ALA A 43 -9.99 -9.51 7.19
C ALA A 43 -10.03 -9.72 8.71
N SER A 44 -9.43 -10.82 9.16
CA SER A 44 -9.26 -11.15 10.58
C SER A 44 -8.27 -10.21 11.25
N TYR A 45 -7.21 -9.83 10.53
CA TYR A 45 -6.12 -8.98 11.04
C TYR A 45 -6.06 -7.68 10.23
N LYS A 46 -6.88 -6.69 10.63
CA LYS A 46 -6.95 -5.38 9.96
C LYS A 46 -5.73 -4.49 10.19
N GLU A 47 -5.02 -4.73 11.29
CA GLU A 47 -3.80 -4.01 11.69
C GLU A 47 -2.53 -4.79 11.38
N ALA A 48 -2.62 -5.85 10.57
CA ALA A 48 -1.46 -6.70 10.30
C ALA A 48 -0.34 -5.92 9.61
N TRP A 49 0.88 -6.20 10.01
CA TRP A 49 2.08 -5.78 9.30
C TRP A 49 2.29 -6.65 8.07
N VAL A 50 2.98 -6.13 7.06
CA VAL A 50 3.24 -6.86 5.80
C VAL A 50 4.01 -8.16 6.05
N ASN A 51 4.93 -8.19 7.00
CA ASN A 51 5.69 -9.39 7.35
C ASN A 51 4.87 -10.47 8.07
N GLU A 52 3.74 -10.12 8.68
CA GLU A 52 2.88 -11.08 9.40
C GLU A 52 1.99 -11.87 8.44
N VAL A 53 1.73 -11.32 7.25
CA VAL A 53 0.85 -11.91 6.22
C VAL A 53 1.63 -12.38 5.00
N TRP A 54 2.96 -12.39 5.07
CA TRP A 54 3.84 -12.92 4.04
C TRP A 54 4.76 -14.00 4.60
N THR A 55 4.94 -15.08 3.86
CA THR A 55 5.92 -16.13 4.15
C THR A 55 6.89 -16.27 2.99
N ALA A 56 8.15 -16.59 3.30
CA ALA A 56 9.15 -16.95 2.29
C ALA A 56 8.87 -18.33 1.66
N GLU A 57 8.03 -19.13 2.28
CA GLU A 57 7.66 -20.47 1.84
C GLU A 57 6.57 -20.39 0.76
N GLY A 58 6.87 -20.85 -0.46
CA GLY A 58 5.89 -20.86 -1.55
C GLY A 58 6.52 -21.08 -2.93
N GLU A 59 5.69 -21.47 -3.91
CA GLU A 59 6.12 -21.94 -5.24
C GLU A 59 6.81 -20.89 -6.12
N ARG A 60 6.97 -19.64 -5.67
CA ARG A 60 7.62 -18.56 -6.42
C ARG A 60 8.45 -17.62 -5.54
N GLY A 61 9.07 -18.14 -4.46
CA GLY A 61 9.91 -17.34 -3.58
C GLY A 61 9.12 -16.46 -2.61
N GLY A 62 7.95 -16.94 -2.19
CA GLY A 62 7.10 -16.35 -1.16
C GLY A 62 5.61 -16.60 -1.40
N SER A 63 4.80 -16.42 -0.37
CA SER A 63 3.34 -16.53 -0.42
C SER A 63 2.67 -15.54 0.52
N TRP A 64 1.49 -15.04 0.12
CA TRP A 64 0.65 -14.17 0.94
C TRP A 64 -0.39 -15.03 1.67
N ASN A 65 -0.44 -14.92 3.00
CA ASN A 65 -1.35 -15.66 3.86
C ASN A 65 -2.32 -14.70 4.55
N LEU A 66 -3.49 -14.51 3.92
CA LEU A 66 -4.53 -13.62 4.40
C LEU A 66 -5.65 -14.43 5.06
N CYS A 67 -5.92 -14.16 6.34
CA CYS A 67 -7.01 -14.77 7.09
C CYS A 67 -8.29 -13.92 7.00
N PHE A 68 -9.40 -14.57 6.67
CA PHE A 68 -10.72 -13.97 6.57
C PHE A 68 -11.72 -14.66 7.50
N ASN A 69 -12.66 -13.88 8.04
CA ASN A 69 -13.58 -14.32 9.09
C ASN A 69 -14.71 -15.24 8.57
N ARG A 70 -14.90 -15.35 7.26
CA ARG A 70 -15.87 -16.25 6.61
C ARG A 70 -15.44 -16.57 5.17
N PRO A 71 -16.04 -17.62 4.55
CA PRO A 71 -15.93 -17.84 3.11
C PRO A 71 -16.43 -16.63 2.30
N PHE A 72 -15.96 -16.53 1.06
CA PHE A 72 -16.32 -15.46 0.11
C PHE A 72 -17.61 -15.79 -0.63
N ASN A 73 -18.35 -14.74 -1.00
CA ASN A 73 -19.37 -14.81 -2.05
C ASN A 73 -18.70 -14.67 -3.44
N ASP A 74 -19.44 -14.99 -4.51
CA ASP A 74 -18.92 -14.94 -5.88
C ASP A 74 -18.33 -13.58 -6.25
N TRP A 75 -18.98 -12.47 -5.89
CA TRP A 75 -18.48 -11.12 -6.17
C TRP A 75 -17.26 -10.73 -5.31
N GLU A 76 -17.08 -11.34 -4.13
CA GLU A 76 -15.88 -11.14 -3.30
C GLU A 76 -14.70 -11.94 -3.84
N LEU A 77 -14.95 -13.06 -4.53
CA LEU A 77 -13.89 -13.85 -5.15
C LEU A 77 -13.22 -13.07 -6.29
N GLU A 78 -13.98 -12.32 -7.10
CA GLU A 78 -13.43 -11.41 -8.11
C GLU A 78 -12.52 -10.33 -7.49
N GLU A 79 -12.89 -9.80 -6.31
CA GLU A 79 -12.06 -8.86 -5.56
C GLU A 79 -10.78 -9.53 -5.03
N VAL A 80 -10.86 -10.79 -4.59
CA VAL A 80 -9.69 -11.57 -4.16
C VAL A 80 -8.72 -11.76 -5.31
N GLU A 81 -9.19 -12.12 -6.51
CA GLU A 81 -8.34 -12.25 -7.68
C GLU A 81 -7.63 -10.94 -8.01
N ARG A 82 -8.36 -9.82 -8.00
CA ARG A 82 -7.79 -8.48 -8.21
C ARG A 82 -6.76 -8.12 -7.13
N LEU A 83 -7.00 -8.48 -5.87
CA LEU A 83 -6.05 -8.28 -4.78
C LEU A 83 -4.76 -9.08 -5.04
N PHE A 84 -4.85 -10.35 -5.40
CA PHE A 84 -3.67 -11.17 -5.69
C PHE A 84 -2.92 -10.69 -6.95
N CYS A 85 -3.60 -10.19 -7.97
CA CYS A 85 -2.96 -9.50 -9.10
C CYS A 85 -2.21 -8.25 -8.64
N CYS A 86 -2.78 -7.46 -7.72
CA CYS A 86 -2.07 -6.33 -7.13
C CYS A 86 -0.84 -6.78 -6.32
N LEU A 87 -0.89 -7.93 -5.65
CA LEU A 87 0.22 -8.47 -4.85
C LEU A 87 1.28 -9.20 -5.69
N GLU A 88 1.01 -9.47 -6.97
CA GLU A 88 1.91 -10.19 -7.85
C GLU A 88 3.27 -9.47 -7.98
N GLY A 89 4.35 -10.26 -7.89
CA GLY A 89 5.73 -9.76 -7.92
C GLY A 89 6.18 -9.03 -6.65
N LYS A 90 5.29 -8.76 -5.68
CA LYS A 90 5.65 -8.17 -4.39
C LYS A 90 6.12 -9.27 -3.44
N LYS A 91 7.21 -8.97 -2.72
CA LYS A 91 7.82 -9.87 -1.74
C LYS A 91 8.48 -9.07 -0.63
N VAL A 92 8.56 -9.67 0.54
CA VAL A 92 9.31 -9.15 1.67
C VAL A 92 10.78 -9.56 1.52
N ARG A 93 11.70 -8.62 1.75
CA ARG A 93 13.14 -8.85 1.76
C ARG A 93 13.65 -8.59 3.17
N VAL A 94 13.96 -9.67 3.88
CA VAL A 94 14.31 -9.63 5.32
C VAL A 94 15.57 -8.80 5.59
N ASP A 95 16.42 -8.63 4.58
CA ASP A 95 17.69 -7.89 4.61
C ASP A 95 17.56 -6.40 4.21
N GLU A 96 16.39 -5.94 3.78
CA GLU A 96 16.13 -4.55 3.43
C GLU A 96 15.19 -3.89 4.46
N GLU A 97 15.45 -2.64 4.86
CA GLU A 97 14.52 -1.91 5.73
C GLU A 97 13.35 -1.32 4.93
N ASP A 98 12.17 -1.25 5.55
CA ASP A 98 11.03 -0.51 5.03
C ASP A 98 11.37 0.98 4.83
N MET A 99 11.00 1.53 3.68
CA MET A 99 11.28 2.93 3.32
C MET A 99 10.02 3.74 3.07
N VAL A 100 10.10 5.05 3.31
CA VAL A 100 9.06 6.01 2.92
C VAL A 100 9.38 6.57 1.54
N ARG A 101 8.38 6.63 0.67
CA ARG A 101 8.45 7.20 -0.67
C ARG A 101 7.61 8.45 -0.77
N TRP A 102 8.18 9.49 -1.36
CA TRP A 102 7.44 10.69 -1.72
C TRP A 102 6.65 10.46 -3.01
N MET A 103 5.32 10.50 -2.96
CA MET A 103 4.48 10.14 -4.11
C MET A 103 4.32 11.30 -5.10
N ASP A 104 4.58 12.54 -4.68
CA ASP A 104 4.48 13.71 -5.57
C ASP A 104 5.78 13.94 -6.39
N SER A 105 6.72 12.99 -6.36
CA SER A 105 7.95 13.03 -7.17
C SER A 105 8.13 11.72 -7.92
N LYS A 106 8.58 11.82 -9.19
CA LYS A 106 8.78 10.66 -10.07
C LYS A 106 9.88 9.73 -9.57
N ASP A 107 10.94 10.29 -8.97
CA ASP A 107 12.05 9.55 -8.37
C ASP A 107 11.72 8.99 -6.97
N GLY A 108 10.58 9.37 -6.39
CA GLY A 108 10.20 8.93 -5.04
C GLY A 108 10.96 9.64 -3.91
N VAL A 109 11.85 10.58 -4.24
CA VAL A 109 12.72 11.24 -3.28
C VAL A 109 12.07 12.54 -2.81
N PHE A 110 12.09 12.76 -1.50
CA PHE A 110 11.66 14.03 -0.93
C PHE A 110 12.66 15.13 -1.26
N SER A 111 12.18 16.30 -1.66
CA SER A 111 12.99 17.51 -1.72
C SER A 111 12.18 18.72 -1.27
N VAL A 112 12.85 19.70 -0.67
CA VAL A 112 12.23 20.99 -0.31
C VAL A 112 11.60 21.64 -1.56
N LYS A 113 12.25 21.48 -2.73
CA LYS A 113 11.76 21.99 -4.02
C LYS A 113 10.47 21.32 -4.48
N SER A 114 10.33 19.99 -4.30
CA SER A 114 9.10 19.27 -4.67
C SER A 114 7.96 19.64 -3.72
N LEU A 115 8.22 19.79 -2.41
CA LEU A 115 7.23 20.26 -1.44
C LEU A 115 6.62 21.61 -1.83
N TYR A 116 7.46 22.61 -2.11
CA TYR A 116 6.97 23.94 -2.51
C TYR A 116 6.20 23.92 -3.83
N LYS A 117 6.56 23.05 -4.78
CA LYS A 117 5.77 22.85 -6.02
C LYS A 117 4.37 22.35 -5.73
N THR A 118 4.21 21.41 -4.80
CA THR A 118 2.88 20.90 -4.43
C THR A 118 2.07 21.97 -3.68
N MET A 119 2.72 22.85 -2.92
CA MET A 119 2.07 23.93 -2.16
C MET A 119 1.71 25.18 -2.96
N GLN A 120 2.25 25.35 -4.18
CA GLN A 120 1.94 26.53 -4.99
C GLN A 120 0.51 26.42 -5.55
N PRO A 121 -0.36 27.42 -5.32
CA PRO A 121 -1.64 27.48 -6.00
C PRO A 121 -1.38 27.49 -7.51
N VAL A 122 -2.14 26.70 -8.27
CA VAL A 122 -2.20 26.87 -9.72
C VAL A 122 -2.67 28.29 -9.97
N SER A 123 -1.74 29.17 -10.35
CA SER A 123 -2.09 30.48 -10.89
C SER A 123 -2.88 30.20 -12.16
N LEU A 124 -4.21 30.32 -12.08
CA LEU A 124 -5.05 30.46 -13.27
C LEU A 124 -4.58 31.74 -13.95
N VAL A 125 -3.79 31.59 -15.01
CA VAL A 125 -3.48 32.70 -15.90
C VAL A 125 -4.74 32.91 -16.72
N SER A 126 -5.37 34.06 -16.47
CA SER A 126 -6.51 34.66 -17.17
C SER A 126 -6.22 34.92 -18.64
#